data_AF-A0A9D6UVP1-F1
#
_entry.id   AF-A0A9D6UVP1-F1
#
_cell.length_a   1.000
_cell.length_b   1.000
_cell.length_c   1.000
_cell.angle_alpha   90.00
_cell.angle_beta   90.00
_cell.angle_gamma   90.00
#
_symmetry.space_group_name_H-M   'P 1'
#
loop_
_entity.id
_entity.type
_entity.pdbx_description
1 polymer ?
#
loop_
_entity_poly.entity_id
_entity_poly.type
_entity_poly.pdbx_seq_one_letter_code
_entity_poly.pdbx_strand_id
1 'polypeptide(L)'
;MKSLFRTLTSLFAIILAGQAFAADRVKTANGKLESTTPPVNGVRSFKGIPFAQPPVGDLRWREPQPAKKWSGVRKADEFGPRCMQRTGPGADYWFRSNGMSEDCLYLNVWTPAKSRKERLPVLVYVFGGGFQNGDGSEPRYDGANMASKGIVAVSINYRLNIFGFFSHPELTRESPNRASGNYGLMDQAAALEWVRKNIAAFGGDPKKVTIAGESVGSISVSALMASPMSKGLINGAIGEGGALISTLPPRALAET
;
A
#
# COMPACT_ATOMS: atom_id res chain seq x y z
N MET A 1 56.33 -44.43 41.60
CA MET A 1 55.83 -43.06 41.90
C MET A 1 56.06 -42.15 40.69
N LYS A 2 55.10 -42.06 39.77
CA LYS A 2 55.05 -41.02 38.73
C LYS A 2 53.57 -40.62 38.58
N SER A 3 53.22 -39.48 39.14
CA SER A 3 51.88 -38.88 39.12
C SER A 3 51.71 -38.11 37.81
N LEU A 4 50.78 -38.54 36.96
CA LEU A 4 50.40 -37.84 35.73
C LEU A 4 49.21 -36.92 36.04
N PHE A 5 49.46 -35.62 36.21
CA PHE A 5 48.41 -34.61 36.25
C PHE A 5 47.86 -34.40 34.83
N ARG A 6 46.59 -34.74 34.61
CA ARG A 6 45.84 -34.34 33.41
C ARG A 6 44.98 -33.13 33.76
N THR A 7 45.40 -31.96 33.29
CA THR A 7 44.64 -30.72 33.33
C THR A 7 43.48 -30.82 32.34
N LEU A 8 42.24 -30.75 32.83
CA LEU A 8 41.04 -30.58 32.01
C LEU A 8 40.88 -29.09 31.70
N THR A 9 41.11 -28.68 30.45
CA THR A 9 40.78 -27.35 29.96
C THR A 9 39.33 -27.36 29.47
N SER A 10 38.40 -26.86 30.28
CA SER A 10 37.00 -26.67 29.87
C SER A 10 36.90 -25.47 28.93
N LEU A 11 36.65 -25.71 27.64
CA LEU A 11 36.23 -24.69 26.69
C LEU A 11 34.78 -24.28 26.99
N PHE A 12 34.58 -23.04 27.47
CA PHE A 12 33.26 -22.41 27.53
C PHE A 12 32.92 -21.90 26.12
N ALA A 13 32.06 -22.62 25.39
CA ALA A 13 31.46 -22.11 24.17
C ALA A 13 30.38 -21.09 24.53
N ILE A 14 30.66 -19.80 24.32
CA ILE A 14 29.65 -18.75 24.40
C ILE A 14 28.77 -18.88 23.16
N ILE A 15 27.61 -19.51 23.32
CA ILE A 15 26.55 -19.49 22.30
C ILE A 15 25.95 -18.08 22.34
N LEU A 16 26.34 -17.24 21.38
CA LEU A 16 25.61 -16.02 21.04
C LEU A 16 24.24 -16.42 20.49
N ALA A 17 23.28 -16.63 21.40
CA ALA A 17 21.88 -16.67 21.03
C ALA A 17 21.54 -15.27 20.48
N GLY A 18 21.43 -15.16 19.16
CA GLY A 18 20.90 -13.96 18.53
C GLY A 18 19.56 -13.62 19.19
N GLN A 19 19.44 -12.42 19.74
CA GLN A 19 18.17 -11.97 20.34
C GLN A 19 17.08 -12.11 19.28
N ALA A 20 16.16 -13.05 19.48
CA ALA A 20 14.99 -13.18 18.63
C ALA A 20 14.26 -11.84 18.66
N PHE A 21 14.15 -11.20 17.50
CA PHE A 21 13.46 -9.92 17.38
C PHE A 21 12.02 -10.11 17.85
N ALA A 22 11.62 -9.40 18.91
CA ALA A 22 10.25 -9.46 19.41
C ALA A 22 9.33 -8.86 18.34
N ALA A 23 8.41 -9.68 17.83
CA ALA A 23 7.54 -9.29 16.73
C ALA A 23 6.74 -8.02 17.07
N ASP A 24 6.72 -7.07 16.14
CA ASP A 24 6.13 -5.76 16.35
C ASP A 24 4.65 -5.76 15.96
N ARG A 25 3.79 -5.41 16.92
CA ARG A 25 2.33 -5.54 16.80
C ARG A 25 1.63 -4.19 16.77
N VAL A 26 0.81 -4.00 15.74
CA VAL A 26 -0.03 -2.81 15.58
C VAL A 26 -1.49 -3.22 15.56
N LYS A 27 -2.33 -2.52 16.34
CA LYS A 27 -3.78 -2.71 16.33
C LYS A 27 -4.42 -1.67 15.40
N THR A 28 -5.07 -2.13 14.34
CA THR A 28 -5.87 -1.33 13.42
C THR A 28 -7.37 -1.46 13.75
N ALA A 29 -8.22 -0.75 13.01
CA ALA A 29 -9.67 -0.88 13.11
C ALA A 29 -10.20 -2.28 12.72
N ASN A 30 -9.46 -2.98 11.84
CA ASN A 30 -9.87 -4.27 11.28
C ASN A 30 -9.28 -5.48 12.04
N GLY A 31 -8.14 -5.30 12.73
CA GLY A 31 -7.54 -6.36 13.55
C GLY A 31 -6.13 -6.05 14.01
N LYS A 32 -5.42 -7.05 14.53
CA LYS A 32 -4.00 -6.91 14.89
C LYS A 32 -3.14 -7.34 13.72
N LEU A 33 -2.10 -6.56 13.44
CA LEU A 33 -1.04 -6.84 12.48
C LEU A 33 0.25 -7.12 13.24
N GLU A 34 1.10 -7.96 12.68
CA GLU A 34 2.42 -8.28 13.19
C GLU A 34 3.44 -8.24 12.06
N SER A 35 4.53 -7.51 12.25
CA SER A 35 5.70 -7.59 11.39
C SER A 35 6.74 -8.48 12.09
N THR A 36 7.18 -9.52 11.38
CA THR A 36 8.25 -10.42 11.83
C THR A 36 9.61 -10.03 11.25
N THR A 37 9.65 -9.04 10.34
CA THR A 37 10.89 -8.56 9.73
C THR A 37 11.61 -7.60 10.68
N PRO A 38 12.91 -7.81 10.96
CA PRO A 38 13.70 -6.87 11.74
C PRO A 38 13.69 -5.47 11.11
N PRO A 39 13.62 -4.39 11.90
CA PRO A 39 13.71 -3.03 11.40
C PRO A 39 15.05 -2.81 10.70
N VAL A 40 15.00 -2.22 9.51
CA VAL A 40 16.21 -1.84 8.75
C VAL A 40 16.43 -0.36 8.97
N ASN A 41 17.60 0.02 9.50
CA ASN A 41 17.93 1.41 9.83
C ASN A 41 16.86 2.10 10.71
N GLY A 42 16.30 1.36 11.67
CA GLY A 42 15.25 1.85 12.56
C GLY A 42 13.86 1.96 11.93
N VAL A 43 13.69 1.56 10.67
CA VAL A 43 12.39 1.58 9.97
C VAL A 43 11.71 0.22 10.08
N ARG A 44 10.48 0.24 10.58
CA ARG A 44 9.59 -0.92 10.67
C ARG A 44 8.73 -0.98 9.42
N SER A 45 8.48 -2.17 8.88
CA SER A 45 7.65 -2.35 7.68
C SER A 45 6.50 -3.32 7.91
N PHE A 46 5.33 -2.99 7.40
CA PHE A 46 4.13 -3.81 7.42
C PHE A 46 3.58 -3.89 6.00
N LYS A 47 3.54 -5.08 5.42
CA LYS A 47 3.22 -5.30 4.00
C LYS A 47 1.96 -6.15 3.86
N GLY A 48 1.29 -6.04 2.71
CA GLY A 48 0.13 -6.89 2.40
C GLY A 48 -1.07 -6.67 3.34
N ILE A 49 -1.31 -5.42 3.75
CA ILE A 49 -2.43 -5.07 4.63
C ILE A 49 -3.68 -4.83 3.79
N PRO A 50 -4.79 -5.58 3.99
CA PRO A 50 -6.01 -5.36 3.22
C PRO A 50 -6.68 -4.03 3.64
N PHE A 51 -6.96 -3.17 2.66
CA PHE A 51 -7.71 -1.93 2.91
C PHE A 51 -9.18 -2.02 2.44
N ALA A 52 -9.49 -2.96 1.56
CA ALA A 52 -10.85 -3.27 1.10
C ALA A 52 -11.06 -4.80 1.01
N GLN A 53 -12.30 -5.24 0.77
CA GLN A 53 -12.58 -6.64 0.45
C GLN A 53 -12.00 -7.01 -0.93
N PRO A 54 -11.63 -8.29 -1.15
CA PRO A 54 -11.24 -8.77 -2.46
C PRO A 54 -12.34 -8.47 -3.50
N PRO A 55 -12.06 -7.74 -4.59
CA PRO A 55 -13.04 -7.36 -5.60
C PRO A 55 -13.27 -8.49 -6.62
N VAL A 56 -13.60 -9.69 -6.12
CA VAL A 56 -13.81 -10.92 -6.88
C VAL A 56 -15.28 -11.31 -6.92
N GLY A 57 -15.67 -12.14 -7.89
CA GLY A 57 -17.04 -12.62 -8.03
C GLY A 57 -18.03 -11.46 -8.13
N ASP A 58 -19.04 -11.43 -7.26
CA ASP A 58 -20.07 -10.37 -7.24
C ASP A 58 -19.54 -8.97 -6.90
N LEU A 59 -18.31 -8.88 -6.36
CA LEU A 59 -17.62 -7.62 -6.10
C LEU A 59 -16.78 -7.12 -7.29
N ARG A 60 -16.66 -7.92 -8.35
CA ARG A 60 -16.03 -7.47 -9.60
C ARG A 60 -16.86 -6.33 -10.18
N TRP A 61 -16.18 -5.25 -10.59
CA TRP A 61 -16.80 -4.02 -11.09
C TRP A 61 -17.82 -3.40 -10.13
N ARG A 62 -17.56 -3.49 -8.82
CA ARG A 62 -18.25 -2.73 -7.78
C ARG A 62 -17.31 -1.75 -7.10
N GLU A 63 -17.88 -0.75 -6.43
CA GLU A 63 -17.14 0.11 -5.50
C GLU A 63 -16.45 -0.75 -4.41
N PRO A 64 -15.23 -0.38 -3.97
CA PRO A 64 -14.51 -1.14 -2.96
C PRO A 64 -15.31 -1.22 -1.65
N GLN A 65 -15.55 -2.45 -1.19
CA GLN A 65 -16.26 -2.66 0.07
C GLN A 65 -15.28 -2.62 1.26
N PRO A 66 -15.71 -2.15 2.44
CA PRO A 66 -14.83 -2.09 3.62
C PRO A 66 -14.22 -3.46 3.95
N ALA A 67 -12.90 -3.50 4.19
CA ALA A 67 -12.21 -4.73 4.56
C ALA A 67 -12.88 -5.40 5.78
N LYS A 68 -13.04 -6.73 5.73
CA LYS A 68 -13.60 -7.49 6.85
C LYS A 68 -12.68 -7.40 8.08
N LYS A 69 -13.27 -7.45 9.26
CA LYS A 69 -12.50 -7.65 10.50
C LYS A 69 -11.98 -9.08 10.56
N TRP A 70 -10.82 -9.27 11.17
CA TRP A 70 -10.27 -10.60 11.44
C TRP A 70 -10.00 -10.82 12.93
N SER A 71 -10.12 -12.06 13.37
CA SER A 71 -9.68 -12.51 14.70
C SER A 71 -8.19 -12.83 14.70
N GLY A 72 -7.57 -12.77 15.87
CA GLY A 72 -6.16 -13.11 16.03
C GLY A 72 -5.20 -12.04 15.51
N VAL A 73 -4.02 -12.47 15.06
CA VAL A 73 -2.93 -11.62 14.57
C VAL A 73 -2.64 -12.02 13.12
N ARG A 74 -2.68 -11.04 12.21
CA ARG A 74 -2.32 -11.22 10.81
C ARG A 74 -0.86 -10.83 10.61
N LYS A 75 -0.07 -11.71 10.01
CA LYS A 75 1.30 -11.38 9.58
C LYS A 75 1.27 -10.38 8.43
N ALA A 76 2.14 -9.38 8.51
CA ALA A 76 2.28 -8.29 7.56
C ALA A 76 3.76 -8.14 7.16
N ASP A 77 4.41 -9.25 6.84
CA ASP A 77 5.82 -9.37 6.47
C ASP A 77 6.03 -9.58 4.95
N GLU A 78 4.98 -9.99 4.24
CA GLU A 78 4.99 -10.22 2.80
C GLU A 78 4.11 -9.23 2.03
N PHE A 79 4.49 -8.91 0.79
CA PHE A 79 3.65 -8.12 -0.10
C PHE A 79 2.44 -8.94 -0.57
N GLY A 80 1.28 -8.30 -0.62
CA GLY A 80 0.08 -8.89 -1.22
C GLY A 80 0.23 -9.08 -2.74
N PRO A 81 -0.72 -9.78 -3.39
CA PRO A 81 -0.72 -9.92 -4.84
C PRO A 81 -0.84 -8.57 -5.55
N ARG A 82 -0.16 -8.42 -6.67
CA ARG A 82 -0.40 -7.30 -7.59
C ARG A 82 -1.71 -7.51 -8.34
N CYS A 83 -2.35 -6.41 -8.74
CA CYS A 83 -3.61 -6.48 -9.48
C CYS A 83 -3.43 -7.12 -10.86
N MET A 84 -4.51 -7.74 -11.36
CA MET A 84 -4.57 -8.35 -12.69
C MET A 84 -4.07 -7.38 -13.76
N GLN A 85 -3.05 -7.80 -14.51
CA GLN A 85 -2.39 -6.99 -15.52
C GLN A 85 -1.61 -7.85 -16.51
N ARG A 86 -1.20 -7.29 -17.65
CA ARG A 86 -0.33 -7.98 -18.62
C ARG A 86 0.88 -7.11 -18.90
N THR A 87 2.04 -7.58 -18.47
CA THR A 87 3.32 -6.98 -18.83
C THR A 87 3.90 -7.68 -20.05
N GLY A 88 4.28 -6.92 -21.07
CA GLY A 88 4.95 -7.45 -22.26
C GLY A 88 6.41 -7.87 -21.97
N PRO A 89 7.02 -8.69 -22.83
CA PRO A 89 8.46 -8.95 -22.78
C PRO A 89 9.27 -7.65 -22.81
N GLY A 90 10.30 -7.55 -21.97
CA GLY A 90 11.17 -6.37 -21.90
C GLY A 90 10.54 -5.15 -21.21
N ALA A 91 9.33 -5.27 -20.66
CA ALA A 91 8.78 -4.21 -19.83
C ALA A 91 9.62 -4.03 -18.56
N ASP A 92 10.08 -2.81 -18.31
CA ASP A 92 10.79 -2.45 -17.08
C ASP A 92 9.80 -2.40 -15.91
N TYR A 93 9.47 -3.57 -15.39
CA TYR A 93 8.72 -3.73 -14.14
C TYR A 93 9.39 -4.78 -13.28
N TRP A 94 9.58 -4.46 -12.00
CA TRP A 94 10.08 -5.40 -11.01
C TRP A 94 9.10 -5.53 -9.86
N PHE A 95 8.31 -6.59 -9.91
CA PHE A 95 7.30 -6.87 -8.89
C PHE A 95 7.87 -7.73 -7.76
N ARG A 96 7.63 -7.32 -6.51
CA ARG A 96 7.91 -8.10 -5.29
C ARG A 96 6.65 -8.73 -4.71
N SER A 97 5.49 -8.48 -5.31
CA SER A 97 4.20 -9.06 -4.92
C SER A 97 4.22 -10.58 -4.96
N ASN A 98 3.50 -11.23 -4.04
CA ASN A 98 3.31 -12.67 -4.05
C ASN A 98 2.26 -13.09 -5.10
N GLY A 99 2.66 -13.03 -6.37
CA GLY A 99 1.80 -13.38 -7.51
C GLY A 99 0.86 -12.25 -7.95
N MET A 100 -0.07 -12.60 -8.83
CA MET A 100 -1.04 -11.69 -9.45
C MET A 100 -2.45 -12.24 -9.23
N SER A 101 -3.37 -11.37 -8.81
CA SER A 101 -4.74 -11.74 -8.47
C SER A 101 -5.71 -10.56 -8.62
N GLU A 102 -7.00 -10.83 -8.72
CA GLU A 102 -8.03 -9.82 -8.48
C GLU A 102 -8.15 -9.45 -7.00
N ASP A 103 -7.81 -10.38 -6.09
CA ASP A 103 -7.60 -10.07 -4.69
C ASP A 103 -6.26 -9.32 -4.53
N CYS A 104 -6.30 -8.01 -4.78
CA CYS A 104 -5.11 -7.17 -4.82
C CYS A 104 -5.22 -5.86 -4.04
N LEU A 105 -6.34 -5.61 -3.32
CA LEU A 105 -6.58 -4.35 -2.60
C LEU A 105 -5.85 -4.30 -1.26
N TYR A 106 -4.51 -4.27 -1.37
CA TYR A 106 -3.56 -4.23 -0.28
C TYR A 106 -2.71 -2.95 -0.30
N LEU A 107 -2.25 -2.55 0.87
CA LEU A 107 -1.27 -1.48 1.04
C LEU A 107 -0.12 -1.91 1.94
N ASN A 108 0.95 -1.13 1.91
CA ASN A 108 2.17 -1.35 2.68
C ASN A 108 2.52 -0.09 3.46
N VAL A 109 3.06 -0.22 4.67
CA VAL A 109 3.41 0.88 5.56
C VAL A 109 4.86 0.73 6.03
N TRP A 110 5.65 1.78 5.88
CA TRP A 110 6.99 1.92 6.48
C TRP A 110 6.98 3.07 7.48
N THR A 111 7.47 2.82 8.69
CA THR A 111 7.45 3.84 9.76
C THR A 111 8.75 3.83 10.58
N PRO A 112 9.39 5.00 10.78
CA PRO A 112 10.50 5.14 11.71
C PRO A 112 10.02 5.41 13.15
N ALA A 113 8.72 5.64 13.34
CA ALA A 113 8.17 6.00 14.64
C ALA A 113 8.39 4.85 15.62
N LYS A 114 8.85 5.18 16.82
CA LYS A 114 8.99 4.26 17.96
C LYS A 114 7.70 4.20 18.77
N SER A 115 6.85 5.21 18.66
CA SER A 115 5.57 5.28 19.37
C SER A 115 4.45 5.94 18.55
N ARG A 116 3.20 5.68 18.93
CA ARG A 116 2.02 6.32 18.34
C ARG A 116 1.91 7.82 18.63
N LYS A 117 2.69 8.33 19.58
CA LYS A 117 2.64 9.73 20.02
C LYS A 117 3.42 10.67 19.11
N GLU A 118 4.32 10.15 18.27
CA GLU A 118 5.21 10.97 17.43
C GLU A 118 4.48 11.73 16.33
N ARG A 119 3.33 11.23 15.84
CA ARG A 119 2.46 11.95 14.90
C ARG A 119 3.22 12.50 13.69
N LEU A 120 3.98 11.62 13.03
CA LEU A 120 4.82 11.96 11.88
C LEU A 120 3.97 12.29 10.64
N PRO A 121 4.46 13.14 9.72
CA PRO A 121 3.85 13.31 8.40
C PRO A 121 3.71 11.97 7.67
N VAL A 122 2.65 11.84 6.87
CA VAL A 122 2.34 10.61 6.13
C VAL A 122 2.42 10.90 4.63
N LEU A 123 3.19 10.11 3.90
CA LEU A 123 3.21 10.11 2.45
C LEU A 123 2.49 8.86 1.92
N VAL A 124 1.47 9.04 1.11
CA VAL A 124 0.78 7.95 0.40
C VAL A 124 1.11 8.03 -1.08
N TYR A 125 1.79 7.02 -1.60
CA TYR A 125 2.27 6.97 -2.97
C TYR A 125 1.35 6.12 -3.85
N VAL A 126 0.91 6.70 -4.98
CA VAL A 126 0.11 6.07 -6.01
C VAL A 126 0.99 5.85 -7.25
N PHE A 127 1.22 4.59 -7.60
CA PHE A 127 2.10 4.24 -8.73
C PHE A 127 1.48 4.57 -10.10
N GLY A 128 2.35 4.72 -11.10
CA GLY A 128 2.04 5.00 -12.50
C GLY A 128 1.57 3.77 -13.32
N GLY A 129 2.04 3.64 -14.57
CA GLY A 129 1.77 2.44 -15.40
C GLY A 129 0.52 2.48 -16.28
N GLY A 130 0.06 3.67 -16.67
CA GLY A 130 -0.98 3.85 -17.68
C GLY A 130 -2.38 3.39 -17.27
N PHE A 131 -2.62 3.14 -15.98
CA PHE A 131 -3.78 2.42 -15.43
C PHE A 131 -3.87 0.96 -15.90
N GLN A 132 -2.86 0.45 -16.61
CA GLN A 132 -2.85 -0.89 -17.19
C GLN A 132 -2.02 -1.87 -16.37
N ASN A 133 -0.90 -1.40 -15.85
CA ASN A 133 0.13 -2.18 -15.16
C ASN A 133 0.69 -1.38 -13.96
N GLY A 134 1.49 -2.03 -13.12
CA GLY A 134 2.12 -1.44 -11.95
C GLY A 134 1.79 -2.17 -10.67
N ASP A 135 2.54 -1.88 -9.61
CA ASP A 135 2.41 -2.54 -8.31
C ASP A 135 2.99 -1.67 -7.19
N GLY A 136 2.26 -1.55 -6.08
CA GLY A 136 2.72 -0.86 -4.87
C GLY A 136 3.90 -1.56 -4.20
N SER A 137 4.25 -2.77 -4.63
CA SER A 137 5.44 -3.48 -4.17
C SER A 137 6.71 -3.13 -4.95
N GLU A 138 6.69 -2.35 -6.02
CA GLU A 138 7.92 -2.14 -6.81
C GLU A 138 9.06 -1.52 -5.99
N PRO A 139 10.33 -1.92 -6.22
CA PRO A 139 11.49 -1.35 -5.51
C PRO A 139 11.60 0.18 -5.60
N ARG A 140 11.15 0.78 -6.71
CA ARG A 140 11.14 2.24 -6.92
C ARG A 140 10.30 2.99 -5.89
N TYR A 141 9.29 2.31 -5.32
CA TYR A 141 8.34 2.89 -4.38
C TYR A 141 8.55 2.34 -2.96
N ASP A 142 9.70 1.71 -2.69
CA ASP A 142 9.99 1.21 -1.36
C ASP A 142 10.06 2.37 -0.35
N GLY A 143 9.13 2.35 0.61
CA GLY A 143 9.00 3.41 1.59
C GLY A 143 10.14 3.49 2.60
N ALA A 144 11.05 2.51 2.67
CA ALA A 144 12.07 2.46 3.72
C ALA A 144 13.01 3.67 3.71
N ASN A 145 13.47 4.10 2.52
CA ASN A 145 14.37 5.23 2.39
C ASN A 145 13.68 6.58 2.70
N MET A 146 12.40 6.70 2.35
CA MET A 146 11.63 7.89 2.73
C MET A 146 11.33 7.88 4.23
N ALA A 147 10.95 6.72 4.78
CA ALA A 147 10.66 6.56 6.19
C ALA A 147 11.88 6.86 7.09
N SER A 148 13.09 6.50 6.68
CA SER A 148 14.31 6.83 7.43
C SER A 148 14.54 8.35 7.58
N LYS A 149 13.89 9.18 6.75
CA LYS A 149 13.91 10.64 6.81
C LYS A 149 12.80 11.24 7.69
N GLY A 150 12.12 10.43 8.51
CA GLY A 150 11.19 10.92 9.53
C GLY A 150 9.74 11.06 9.09
N ILE A 151 9.30 10.30 8.08
CA ILE A 151 7.89 10.25 7.66
C ILE A 151 7.35 8.82 7.74
N VAL A 152 6.03 8.66 7.79
CA VAL A 152 5.39 7.36 7.52
C VAL A 152 5.12 7.28 6.02
N ALA A 153 5.70 6.30 5.34
CA ALA A 153 5.48 6.07 3.93
C ALA A 153 4.46 4.93 3.72
N VAL A 154 3.54 5.11 2.78
CA VAL A 154 2.50 4.16 2.43
C VAL A 154 2.51 3.97 0.91
N SER A 155 2.57 2.74 0.43
CA SER A 155 2.30 2.41 -0.97
C SER A 155 1.00 1.62 -1.07
N ILE A 156 0.24 1.82 -2.15
CA ILE A 156 -1.09 1.22 -2.31
C ILE A 156 -1.19 0.47 -3.64
N ASN A 157 -1.97 -0.60 -3.66
CA ASN A 157 -2.53 -1.18 -4.88
C ASN A 157 -3.90 -0.60 -5.18
N TYR A 158 -4.29 -0.66 -6.44
CA TYR A 158 -5.61 -0.29 -6.94
C TYR A 158 -5.91 -1.10 -8.22
N ARG A 159 -7.18 -1.40 -8.51
CA ARG A 159 -7.54 -2.17 -9.70
C ARG A 159 -7.11 -1.46 -10.98
N LEU A 160 -6.65 -2.25 -11.96
CA LEU A 160 -6.11 -1.80 -13.23
C LEU A 160 -7.00 -2.25 -14.39
N ASN A 161 -6.77 -1.66 -15.58
CA ASN A 161 -7.37 -2.03 -16.86
C ASN A 161 -8.89 -2.28 -16.77
N ILE A 162 -9.39 -3.33 -17.42
CA ILE A 162 -10.82 -3.68 -17.40
C ILE A 162 -11.33 -3.95 -15.96
N PHE A 163 -10.48 -4.41 -15.03
CA PHE A 163 -10.92 -4.64 -13.65
C PHE A 163 -11.19 -3.34 -12.89
N GLY A 164 -10.43 -2.28 -13.17
CA GLY A 164 -10.52 -0.99 -12.48
C GLY A 164 -11.35 0.07 -13.20
N PHE A 165 -11.48 -0.01 -14.53
CA PHE A 165 -11.97 1.11 -15.33
C PHE A 165 -13.06 0.73 -16.34
N PHE A 166 -13.56 -0.51 -16.31
CA PHE A 166 -14.67 -0.90 -17.18
C PHE A 166 -15.95 -0.15 -16.82
N SER A 167 -16.57 0.44 -17.84
CA SER A 167 -17.84 1.13 -17.74
C SER A 167 -18.80 0.56 -18.78
N HIS A 168 -20.04 0.30 -18.37
CA HIS A 168 -21.06 -0.32 -19.22
C HIS A 168 -22.47 0.17 -18.79
N PRO A 169 -23.43 0.35 -19.72
CA PRO A 169 -24.79 0.79 -19.36
C PRO A 169 -25.50 -0.12 -18.36
N GLU A 170 -25.22 -1.42 -18.35
CA GLU A 170 -25.79 -2.36 -17.38
C GLU A 170 -25.21 -2.16 -15.98
N LEU A 171 -23.89 -1.97 -15.88
CA LEU A 171 -23.23 -1.63 -14.61
C LEU A 171 -23.71 -0.27 -14.08
N THR A 172 -23.88 0.70 -14.98
CA THR A 172 -24.48 2.00 -14.67
C THR A 172 -25.88 1.84 -14.06
N ARG A 173 -26.72 0.97 -14.65
CA ARG A 173 -28.10 0.72 -14.19
C ARG A 173 -28.16 0.00 -12.85
N GLU A 174 -27.21 -0.88 -12.57
CA GLU A 174 -27.11 -1.60 -11.29
C GLU A 174 -26.51 -0.74 -10.16
N SER A 175 -25.82 0.34 -10.50
CA SER A 175 -25.16 1.22 -9.54
C SER A 175 -26.17 2.18 -8.88
N PRO A 176 -26.14 2.32 -7.54
CA PRO A 176 -26.99 3.30 -6.85
C PRO A 176 -26.69 4.75 -7.29
N ASN A 177 -25.47 4.99 -7.80
CA ASN A 177 -25.01 6.29 -8.28
C ASN A 177 -25.34 6.54 -9.76
N ARG A 178 -26.01 5.60 -10.45
CA ARG A 178 -26.28 5.65 -11.90
C ARG A 178 -25.02 5.97 -12.72
N ALA A 179 -23.91 5.33 -12.34
CA ALA A 179 -22.60 5.49 -12.96
C ALA A 179 -21.77 4.20 -12.81
N SER A 180 -20.86 3.95 -13.75
CA SER A 180 -19.92 2.84 -13.72
C SER A 180 -18.51 3.26 -14.19
N GLY A 181 -17.52 2.43 -13.87
CA GLY A 181 -16.10 2.72 -14.13
C GLY A 181 -15.44 3.44 -12.95
N ASN A 182 -14.19 3.85 -13.14
CA ASN A 182 -13.37 4.53 -12.11
C ASN A 182 -13.22 3.77 -10.79
N TYR A 183 -13.49 2.46 -10.76
CA TYR A 183 -13.33 1.63 -9.57
C TYR A 183 -11.90 1.66 -9.02
N GLY A 184 -10.89 1.76 -9.90
CA GLY A 184 -9.49 1.95 -9.49
C GLY A 184 -9.27 3.27 -8.73
N LEU A 185 -9.89 4.38 -9.13
CA LEU A 185 -9.83 5.64 -8.38
C LEU A 185 -10.57 5.54 -7.04
N MET A 186 -11.69 4.81 -7.02
CA MET A 186 -12.43 4.54 -5.78
C MET A 186 -11.61 3.67 -4.82
N ASP A 187 -10.82 2.72 -5.33
CA ASP A 187 -9.89 1.91 -4.51
C ASP A 187 -8.84 2.80 -3.84
N GLN A 188 -8.28 3.76 -4.57
CA GLN A 188 -7.32 4.71 -4.01
C GLN A 188 -7.96 5.59 -2.93
N ALA A 189 -9.19 6.07 -3.13
CA ALA A 189 -9.95 6.78 -2.10
C ALA A 189 -10.21 5.89 -0.87
N ALA A 190 -10.54 4.61 -1.06
CA ALA A 190 -10.69 3.65 0.03
C ALA A 190 -9.38 3.40 0.79
N ALA A 191 -8.24 3.42 0.11
CA ALA A 191 -6.94 3.34 0.76
C ALA A 191 -6.64 4.60 1.61
N LEU A 192 -6.98 5.80 1.14
CA LEU A 192 -6.87 7.04 1.94
C LEU A 192 -7.80 7.02 3.16
N GLU A 193 -9.01 6.48 3.00
CA GLU A 193 -9.94 6.23 4.10
C GLU A 193 -9.35 5.28 5.14
N TRP A 194 -8.66 4.22 4.70
CA TRP A 194 -7.93 3.33 5.58
C TRP A 194 -6.80 4.06 6.32
N VAL A 195 -6.01 4.89 5.61
CA VAL A 195 -4.92 5.69 6.19
C VAL A 195 -5.47 6.61 7.28
N ARG A 196 -6.55 7.37 7.01
CA ARG A 196 -7.19 8.25 8.01
C ARG A 196 -7.55 7.49 9.29
N LYS A 197 -8.12 6.28 9.15
CA LYS A 197 -8.60 5.47 10.28
C LYS A 197 -7.47 4.82 11.07
N ASN A 198 -6.36 4.47 10.42
CA ASN A 198 -5.40 3.52 10.99
C ASN A 198 -3.98 4.07 11.18
N ILE A 199 -3.57 5.12 10.45
CA ILE A 199 -2.15 5.49 10.38
C ILE A 199 -1.57 5.98 11.72
N ALA A 200 -2.42 6.49 12.61
CA ALA A 200 -2.04 6.83 13.98
C ALA A 200 -1.51 5.62 14.77
N ALA A 201 -1.96 4.40 14.45
CA ALA A 201 -1.46 3.18 15.08
C ALA A 201 0.01 2.89 14.72
N PHE A 202 0.48 3.43 13.60
CA PHE A 202 1.86 3.35 13.09
C PHE A 202 2.70 4.60 13.41
N GLY A 203 2.16 5.54 14.20
CA GLY A 203 2.84 6.79 14.55
C GLY A 203 2.69 7.92 13.54
N GLY A 204 1.89 7.75 12.48
CA GLY A 204 1.57 8.81 11.53
C GLY A 204 0.47 9.74 12.05
N ASP A 205 0.44 10.98 11.56
CA ASP A 205 -0.63 11.93 11.82
C ASP A 205 -1.69 11.88 10.69
N PRO A 206 -2.92 11.41 10.96
CA PRO A 206 -3.99 11.40 9.95
C PRO A 206 -4.42 12.81 9.50
N LYS A 207 -3.92 13.88 10.14
CA LYS A 207 -4.14 15.28 9.74
C LYS A 207 -2.97 15.88 8.95
N LYS A 208 -1.95 15.09 8.61
CA LYS A 208 -0.77 15.51 7.82
C LYS A 208 -0.48 14.49 6.72
N VAL A 209 -1.50 14.22 5.90
CA VAL A 209 -1.41 13.26 4.80
C VAL A 209 -1.07 13.99 3.50
N THR A 210 0.07 13.66 2.92
CA THR A 210 0.45 14.06 1.56
C THR A 210 0.26 12.88 0.62
N ILE A 211 -0.43 13.09 -0.50
CA ILE A 211 -0.49 12.11 -1.58
C ILE A 211 0.53 12.46 -2.66
N ALA A 212 1.16 11.46 -3.25
CA ALA A 212 2.12 11.63 -4.33
C ALA A 212 1.93 10.57 -5.41
N GLY A 213 2.30 10.87 -6.66
CA GLY A 213 2.27 9.90 -7.73
C GLY A 213 2.89 10.41 -9.02
N GLU A 214 3.38 9.47 -9.83
CA GLU A 214 4.04 9.72 -11.11
C GLU A 214 3.17 9.22 -12.27
N SER A 215 3.21 9.91 -13.42
CA SER A 215 2.43 9.58 -14.62
C SER A 215 0.92 9.51 -14.32
N VAL A 216 0.26 8.38 -14.56
CA VAL A 216 -1.15 8.17 -14.17
C VAL A 216 -1.36 8.16 -12.65
N GLY A 217 -0.33 7.94 -11.85
CA GLY A 217 -0.33 8.20 -10.41
C GLY A 217 -0.50 9.69 -10.12
N SER A 218 0.10 10.57 -10.93
CA SER A 218 -0.13 12.01 -10.86
C SER A 218 -1.55 12.40 -11.32
N ILE A 219 -2.08 11.73 -12.36
CA ILE A 219 -3.50 11.87 -12.77
C ILE A 219 -4.41 11.45 -11.61
N SER A 220 -4.09 10.36 -10.93
CA SER A 220 -4.81 9.88 -9.75
C SER A 220 -4.78 10.91 -8.61
N VAL A 221 -3.62 11.50 -8.32
CA VAL A 221 -3.48 12.60 -7.35
C VAL A 221 -4.40 13.76 -7.72
N SER A 222 -4.41 14.19 -8.98
CA SER A 222 -5.29 15.24 -9.49
C SER A 222 -6.79 14.89 -9.33
N ALA A 223 -7.17 13.64 -9.65
CA ALA A 223 -8.53 13.15 -9.48
C ALA A 223 -8.97 13.12 -8.01
N LEU A 224 -8.10 12.64 -7.11
CA LEU A 224 -8.38 12.55 -5.67
C LEU A 224 -8.42 13.94 -5.00
N MET A 225 -7.68 14.93 -5.50
CA MET A 225 -7.84 16.30 -5.03
C MET A 225 -9.23 16.88 -5.36
N ALA A 226 -9.78 16.53 -6.53
CA ALA A 226 -11.07 17.04 -7.00
C ALA A 226 -12.28 16.22 -6.49
N SER A 227 -12.07 14.95 -6.12
CA SER A 227 -13.16 14.03 -5.80
C SER A 227 -13.81 14.32 -4.45
N PRO A 228 -15.16 14.31 -4.36
CA PRO A 228 -15.88 14.34 -3.09
C PRO A 228 -15.54 13.17 -2.16
N MET A 229 -15.15 12.01 -2.69
CA MET A 229 -14.86 10.81 -1.91
C MET A 229 -13.60 10.93 -1.05
N SER A 230 -12.67 11.81 -1.45
CA SER A 230 -11.40 12.07 -0.74
C SER A 230 -11.38 13.43 -0.05
N LYS A 231 -12.53 14.11 0.02
CA LYS A 231 -12.66 15.41 0.68
C LYS A 231 -12.26 15.29 2.16
N GLY A 232 -11.28 16.10 2.56
CA GLY A 232 -10.76 16.13 3.92
C GLY A 232 -9.80 14.97 4.28
N LEU A 233 -9.38 14.16 3.30
CA LEU A 233 -8.39 13.09 3.51
C LEU A 233 -6.96 13.52 3.18
N ILE A 234 -6.78 14.63 2.46
CA ILE A 234 -5.53 15.07 1.86
C ILE A 234 -5.17 16.46 2.38
N ASN A 235 -3.92 16.64 2.81
CA ASN A 235 -3.37 17.90 3.30
C ASN A 235 -2.26 18.46 2.39
N GLY A 236 -1.64 17.59 1.59
CA GLY A 236 -0.65 17.97 0.58
C GLY A 236 -0.74 17.05 -0.65
N ALA A 237 -0.29 17.53 -1.80
CA ALA A 237 -0.32 16.77 -3.03
C ALA A 237 0.96 17.02 -3.85
N ILE A 238 1.51 15.96 -4.43
CA ILE A 238 2.67 16.00 -5.33
C ILE A 238 2.29 15.24 -6.60
N GLY A 239 2.24 15.94 -7.73
CA GLY A 239 1.96 15.35 -9.03
C GLY A 239 3.19 15.42 -9.93
N GLU A 240 3.69 14.26 -10.37
CA GLU A 240 4.89 14.13 -11.19
C GLU A 240 4.51 13.65 -12.60
N GLY A 241 4.46 14.54 -13.59
CA GLY A 241 4.31 14.15 -15.00
C GLY A 241 2.91 13.70 -15.44
N GLY A 242 1.82 14.17 -14.82
CA GLY A 242 0.45 13.94 -15.28
C GLY A 242 -0.61 14.79 -14.57
N ALA A 243 -1.75 15.07 -15.21
CA ALA A 243 -2.87 15.78 -14.60
C ALA A 243 -4.20 15.31 -15.18
N LEU A 244 -5.27 15.23 -14.35
CA LEU A 244 -6.62 14.88 -14.82
C LEU A 244 -7.21 16.01 -15.66
N ILE A 245 -7.03 17.25 -15.20
CA ILE A 245 -7.39 18.44 -15.95
C ILE A 245 -6.19 18.81 -16.82
N SER A 246 -6.20 18.29 -18.04
CA SER A 246 -5.24 18.71 -19.06
C SER A 246 -5.73 20.02 -19.69
N THR A 247 -4.80 20.90 -20.06
CA THR A 247 -5.08 22.10 -20.87
C THR A 247 -5.36 21.78 -22.34
N LEU A 248 -5.52 20.50 -22.69
CA LEU A 248 -5.91 20.09 -24.03
C LEU A 248 -7.36 20.55 -24.31
N PRO A 249 -7.62 21.24 -25.43
CA PRO A 249 -8.97 21.61 -25.79
C PRO A 249 -9.85 20.37 -25.93
N PRO A 250 -11.15 20.45 -25.59
CA PRO A 250 -12.07 19.34 -25.84
C PRO A 250 -12.04 18.98 -27.33
N ARG A 251 -11.85 17.69 -27.63
CA ARG A 251 -11.95 17.20 -29.01
C ARG A 251 -13.43 17.16 -29.40
N ALA A 252 -13.73 17.56 -30.63
CA ALA A 252 -15.09 17.46 -31.13
C ALA A 252 -15.48 15.98 -31.28
N LEU A 253 -16.75 15.65 -31.08
CA LEU A 253 -17.28 14.29 -31.25
C LEU A 253 -17.01 13.72 -32.65
N ALA A 254 -16.82 14.57 -33.65
CA ALA A 254 -16.46 14.18 -35.02
C ALA A 254 -14.99 13.69 -35.17
N GLU A 255 -14.15 13.90 -34.16
CA GLU A 255 -12.72 13.55 -34.14
C GLU A 255 -12.40 12.34 -33.26
N THR A 256 -13.43 11.69 -32.71
CA THR A 256 -13.36 10.49 -31.85
C THR A 256 -14.09 9.34 -32.50
#